data_AF-A0A835R7R0-F1
#
_entry.id   AF-A0A835R7R0-F1
#
_cell.length_a   1.000
_cell.length_b   1.000
_cell.length_c   1.000
_cell.angle_alpha   90.00
_cell.angle_beta   90.00
_cell.angle_gamma   90.00
#
_symmetry.space_group_name_H-M   'P 1'
#
loop_
_entity.id
_entity.type
_entity.pdbx_description
1 polymer ?
#
loop_
_entity_poly.entity_id
_entity_poly.type
_entity_poly.pdbx_seq_one_letter_code
_entity_poly.pdbx_strand_id
1 'polypeptide(L)'
;MNALAVPSKPGIAGYYKAPYITNACGYKLSNATNFFAAIGDELWDDGRSCGQILEVTCVGATNEGVKHPCIEPRLKEQVTVIDHCIGCNGANVADFLLSEEAFRNSADIDAGSIKVEYELLD
;
A
#
# COMPACT_ATOMS: atom_id res chain seq x y z
N MET A 1 7.05 -4.75 -28.68
CA MET A 1 7.96 -4.09 -27.72
C MET A 1 7.74 -4.81 -26.41
N ASN A 2 8.62 -5.73 -26.04
CA ASN A 2 8.49 -6.46 -24.77
C ASN A 2 8.95 -5.52 -23.65
N ALA A 3 8.02 -5.03 -22.84
CA ALA A 3 8.37 -4.48 -21.55
C ALA A 3 8.98 -5.64 -20.73
N LEU A 4 10.21 -5.46 -20.26
CA LEU A 4 10.76 -6.34 -19.24
C LEU A 4 9.88 -6.16 -18.00
N ALA A 5 9.18 -7.20 -17.56
CA ALA A 5 8.46 -7.15 -16.30
C ALA A 5 9.49 -6.92 -15.19
N VAL A 6 9.39 -5.79 -14.48
CA VAL A 6 10.15 -5.60 -13.25
C VAL A 6 9.59 -6.62 -12.26
N PRO A 7 10.43 -7.44 -11.61
CA PRO A 7 9.94 -8.42 -10.65
C PRO A 7 9.29 -7.71 -9.46
N SER A 8 8.07 -8.12 -9.10
CA SER A 8 7.40 -7.65 -7.89
C SER A 8 8.25 -7.98 -6.66
N LYS A 9 8.23 -7.08 -5.67
CA LYS A 9 8.92 -7.23 -4.39
C LYS A 9 7.95 -7.76 -3.33
N PRO A 10 8.36 -8.68 -2.45
CA PRO A 10 7.55 -9.03 -1.29
C PRO A 10 7.53 -7.87 -0.30
N GLY A 11 6.42 -7.69 0.41
CA GLY A 11 6.29 -6.68 1.45
C GLY A 11 5.14 -6.95 2.42
N ILE A 12 4.94 -6.02 3.34
CA ILE A 12 3.84 -5.96 4.30
C ILE A 12 3.08 -4.66 4.09
N ALA A 13 1.79 -4.77 3.80
CA ALA A 13 0.90 -3.62 3.76
C ALA A 13 0.04 -3.57 5.01
N GLY A 14 -0.08 -2.39 5.61
CA GLY A 14 -1.10 -2.06 6.61
C GLY A 14 -2.11 -1.08 6.05
N TYR A 15 -2.90 -0.45 6.92
CA TYR A 15 -3.75 0.66 6.52
C TYR A 15 -3.82 1.75 7.59
N TYR A 16 -4.20 2.95 7.17
CA TYR A 16 -4.46 4.08 8.04
C TYR A 16 -5.84 4.66 7.76
N LYS A 17 -6.43 5.27 8.80
CA LYS A 17 -7.78 5.83 8.76
C LYS A 17 -7.74 7.34 8.54
N ALA A 18 -8.82 7.85 7.99
CA ALA A 18 -9.10 9.27 7.90
C ALA A 18 -8.97 9.96 9.29
N PRO A 19 -8.62 11.26 9.35
CA PRO A 19 -8.57 12.21 8.24
C PRO A 19 -7.22 12.22 7.49
N TYR A 20 -7.28 12.11 6.16
CA TYR A 20 -6.11 12.06 5.26
C TYR A 20 -5.56 13.44 4.86
N ILE A 21 -5.84 14.46 5.69
CA ILE A 21 -5.69 15.88 5.36
C ILE A 21 -4.25 16.40 5.46
N THR A 22 -3.39 15.70 6.19
CA THR A 22 -1.96 16.00 6.32
C THR A 22 -1.19 14.89 5.62
N ASN A 23 -0.69 15.16 4.42
CA ASN A 23 0.17 14.24 3.68
C ASN A 23 1.39 14.97 3.12
N ALA A 24 2.52 14.27 3.06
CA ALA A 24 3.81 14.81 2.68
C ALA A 24 3.87 15.33 1.23
N CYS A 25 3.03 14.80 0.33
CA CYS A 25 2.97 15.24 -1.06
C CYS A 25 2.03 16.45 -1.28
N GLY A 26 1.31 16.93 -0.26
CA GLY A 26 0.46 18.12 -0.33
C GLY A 26 -0.86 17.96 -1.10
N TYR A 27 -1.33 16.73 -1.30
CA TYR A 27 -2.59 16.44 -1.98
C TYR A 27 -3.80 16.92 -1.17
N LYS A 28 -4.74 17.61 -1.84
CA LYS A 28 -6.04 18.00 -1.26
C LYS A 28 -7.08 16.95 -1.63
N LEU A 29 -7.39 16.06 -0.69
CA LEU A 29 -8.34 14.99 -0.92
C LEU A 29 -9.77 15.53 -0.73
N SER A 30 -10.53 15.64 -1.83
CA SER A 30 -11.86 16.27 -1.85
C SER A 30 -12.94 15.44 -2.55
N ASN A 31 -13.05 14.14 -2.27
CA ASN A 31 -14.10 13.21 -2.75
C ASN A 31 -13.82 12.43 -4.05
N ALA A 32 -12.57 12.13 -4.39
CA ALA A 32 -12.26 11.12 -5.41
C ALA A 32 -11.72 9.86 -4.72
N THR A 33 -12.27 8.70 -5.10
CA THR A 33 -11.93 7.33 -4.66
C THR A 33 -10.48 7.20 -4.16
N ASN A 34 -10.35 6.80 -2.89
CA ASN A 34 -9.19 7.05 -2.05
C ASN A 34 -8.11 5.96 -2.21
N PHE A 35 -7.83 5.50 -3.42
CA PHE A 35 -6.83 4.46 -3.63
C PHE A 35 -5.44 5.11 -3.61
N PHE A 36 -4.91 5.26 -2.41
CA PHE A 36 -3.60 5.87 -2.18
C PHE A 36 -2.82 5.13 -1.10
N ALA A 37 -1.53 5.45 -1.00
CA ALA A 37 -0.64 4.92 0.02
C ALA A 37 0.26 5.99 0.63
N ALA A 38 0.62 5.74 1.88
CA ALA A 38 1.78 6.30 2.55
C ALA A 38 2.92 5.27 2.47
N ILE A 39 4.04 5.62 1.87
CA ILE A 39 5.16 4.68 1.67
C ILE A 39 6.27 4.88 2.71
N GLY A 40 6.96 3.80 3.07
CA GLY A 40 8.07 3.82 4.02
C GLY A 40 9.36 4.42 3.44
N ASP A 41 10.38 4.52 4.31
CA ASP A 41 11.62 5.25 4.05
C ASP A 41 12.37 4.73 2.81
N GLU A 42 12.34 3.42 2.55
CA GLU A 42 13.02 2.80 1.41
C GLU A 42 12.41 3.19 0.04
N LEU A 43 11.11 3.48 0.01
CA LEU A 43 10.39 3.82 -1.22
C LEU A 43 10.21 5.34 -1.38
N TRP A 44 10.37 6.12 -0.32
CA TRP A 44 10.03 7.54 -0.31
C TRP A 44 10.83 8.41 -1.28
N ASP A 45 12.12 8.09 -1.46
CA ASP A 45 13.06 8.77 -2.37
C ASP A 45 13.05 10.31 -2.27
N ASP A 46 13.15 10.84 -1.04
CA ASP A 46 13.07 12.29 -0.76
C ASP A 46 11.82 12.98 -1.38
N GLY A 47 10.72 12.25 -1.49
CA GLY A 47 9.46 12.73 -2.07
C GLY A 47 9.38 12.64 -3.59
N ARG A 48 10.38 12.10 -4.28
CA ARG A 48 10.32 11.88 -5.74
C ARG A 48 9.25 10.87 -6.14
N SER A 49 8.85 10.00 -5.22
CA SER A 49 7.77 9.03 -5.45
C SER A 49 6.36 9.60 -5.30
N CYS A 50 6.21 10.88 -4.92
CA CYS A 50 4.90 11.53 -4.91
C CYS A 50 4.21 11.44 -6.28
N GLY A 51 2.98 10.90 -6.30
CA GLY A 51 2.19 10.75 -7.52
C GLY A 51 2.50 9.50 -8.35
N GLN A 52 3.54 8.74 -8.01
CA GLN A 52 3.80 7.43 -8.62
C GLN A 52 2.69 6.43 -8.25
N ILE A 53 2.54 5.39 -9.07
CA ILE A 53 1.59 4.31 -8.82
C ILE A 53 2.31 3.15 -8.14
N LEU A 54 1.75 2.70 -7.03
CA LEU A 54 2.15 1.47 -6.36
C LEU A 54 1.11 0.39 -6.70
N GLU A 55 1.56 -0.66 -7.39
CA GLU A 55 0.76 -1.85 -7.62
C GLU A 55 0.92 -2.80 -6.44
N VAL A 56 -0.18 -3.32 -5.89
CA VAL A 56 -0.18 -4.15 -4.69
C VAL A 56 -1.09 -5.36 -4.89
N THR A 57 -0.61 -6.55 -4.56
CA THR A 57 -1.42 -7.79 -4.58
C THR A 57 -1.32 -8.48 -3.22
N CYS A 58 -2.45 -8.78 -2.58
CA CYS A 58 -2.47 -9.57 -1.35
C CYS A 58 -2.02 -11.01 -1.62
N VAL A 59 -1.04 -11.50 -0.87
CA VAL A 59 -0.53 -12.88 -1.01
C VAL A 59 -0.71 -13.74 0.25
N GLY A 60 -0.99 -13.15 1.41
CA GLY A 60 -1.38 -13.92 2.60
C GLY A 60 -1.37 -13.16 3.92
N ALA A 61 -1.43 -13.92 5.01
CA ALA A 61 -1.52 -13.41 6.38
C ALA A 61 -0.17 -13.01 6.98
N THR A 62 -0.23 -12.03 7.88
CA THR A 62 0.89 -11.63 8.77
C THR A 62 0.73 -12.19 10.18
N ASN A 63 -0.48 -12.60 10.58
CA ASN A 63 -0.79 -13.08 11.93
C ASN A 63 -1.72 -14.31 11.91
N GLU A 64 -1.83 -14.98 13.06
CA GLU A 64 -2.63 -16.20 13.25
C GLU A 64 -4.13 -15.94 13.50
N GLY A 65 -4.52 -14.69 13.79
CA GLY A 65 -5.91 -14.32 14.08
C GLY A 65 -6.79 -14.37 12.83
N VAL A 66 -6.26 -13.87 11.70
CA VAL A 66 -6.93 -13.90 10.39
C VAL A 66 -6.08 -14.67 9.38
N LYS A 67 -6.32 -15.98 9.27
CA LYS A 67 -5.49 -16.91 8.48
C LYS A 67 -5.61 -16.75 6.96
N HIS A 68 -6.75 -16.24 6.49
CA HIS A 68 -7.03 -16.07 5.06
C HIS A 68 -7.55 -14.64 4.79
N PRO A 69 -6.70 -13.62 4.90
CA PRO A 69 -7.16 -12.24 4.85
C PRO A 69 -7.41 -11.75 3.42
N CYS A 70 -6.78 -12.33 2.39
CA CYS A 70 -6.93 -11.84 1.02
C CYS A 70 -8.35 -12.09 0.50
N ILE A 71 -8.93 -11.07 -0.14
CA ILE A 71 -10.21 -11.20 -0.85
C ILE A 71 -9.96 -11.91 -2.18
N GLU A 72 -10.85 -12.83 -2.54
CA GLU A 72 -10.81 -13.55 -3.81
C GLU A 72 -11.83 -12.95 -4.81
N PRO A 73 -11.48 -12.83 -6.11
CA PRO A 73 -10.17 -13.15 -6.68
C PRO A 73 -9.10 -12.15 -6.23
N ARG A 74 -7.85 -12.61 -6.04
CA ARG A 74 -6.72 -11.70 -5.77
C ARG A 74 -6.50 -10.76 -6.94
N LEU A 75 -6.81 -9.49 -6.75
CA LEU A 75 -6.60 -8.44 -7.73
C LEU A 75 -5.30 -7.69 -7.44
N LYS A 76 -4.69 -7.19 -8.52
CA LYS A 76 -3.59 -6.24 -8.46
C LYS A 76 -4.19 -4.83 -8.34
N GLU A 77 -4.12 -4.28 -7.14
CA GLU A 77 -4.64 -2.96 -6.82
C GLU A 77 -3.64 -1.87 -7.21
N GLN A 78 -4.12 -0.76 -7.78
CA GLN A 78 -3.30 0.39 -8.12
C GLN A 78 -3.60 1.55 -7.17
N VAL A 79 -2.62 1.98 -6.39
CA VAL A 79 -2.76 3.10 -5.46
C VAL A 79 -1.77 4.21 -5.77
N THR A 80 -2.18 5.46 -5.62
CA THR A 80 -1.28 6.62 -5.79
C THR A 80 -0.49 6.88 -4.51
N VAL A 81 0.82 7.06 -4.63
CA VAL A 81 1.66 7.50 -3.50
C VAL A 81 1.36 8.97 -3.20
N ILE A 82 0.91 9.26 -1.98
CA ILE A 82 0.60 10.63 -1.55
C ILE A 82 1.27 11.04 -0.25
N ASP A 83 1.89 10.11 0.48
CA ASP A 83 2.39 10.41 1.81
C ASP A 83 3.65 9.61 2.18
N HIS A 84 4.34 10.08 3.21
CA HIS A 84 5.52 9.46 3.78
C HIS A 84 5.15 8.84 5.13
N CYS A 85 5.21 7.52 5.22
CA CYS A 85 5.12 6.83 6.50
C CYS A 85 6.48 6.81 7.19
N ILE A 86 6.76 7.83 7.99
CA ILE A 86 7.98 7.90 8.80
C ILE A 86 8.01 6.72 9.77
N GLY A 87 9.00 5.84 9.65
CA GLY A 87 9.17 4.66 10.51
C GLY A 87 8.43 3.40 10.05
N CYS A 88 7.78 3.41 8.88
CA CYS A 88 7.35 2.18 8.21
C CYS A 88 8.59 1.42 7.71
N ASN A 89 9.06 0.43 8.48
CA ASN A 89 10.35 -0.25 8.26
C ASN A 89 10.27 -1.77 8.52
N GLY A 90 9.35 -2.47 7.86
CA GLY A 90 9.36 -3.93 7.69
C GLY A 90 9.32 -4.83 8.94
N ALA A 91 9.19 -6.13 8.65
CA ALA A 91 9.10 -7.34 9.51
C ALA A 91 8.15 -7.35 10.71
N ASN A 92 7.96 -6.24 11.41
CA ASN A 92 7.01 -6.03 12.51
C ASN A 92 6.23 -4.70 12.37
N VAL A 93 6.48 -3.96 11.29
CA VAL A 93 5.77 -2.74 10.86
C VAL A 93 5.49 -2.90 9.36
N ALA A 94 4.41 -2.28 8.87
CA ALA A 94 4.13 -2.27 7.43
C ALA A 94 5.22 -1.48 6.67
N ASP A 95 5.56 -1.93 5.46
CA ASP A 95 6.46 -1.22 4.54
C ASP A 95 5.76 0.01 3.94
N PHE A 96 4.43 -0.06 3.81
CA PHE A 96 3.57 1.04 3.43
C PHE A 96 2.17 0.83 4.00
N LEU A 97 1.44 1.93 4.14
CA LEU A 97 0.07 1.93 4.61
C LEU A 97 -0.83 2.30 3.43
N LEU A 98 -1.81 1.45 3.15
CA LEU A 98 -2.87 1.75 2.21
C LEU A 98 -3.92 2.65 2.87
N SER A 99 -4.69 3.37 2.07
CA SER A 99 -5.97 3.88 2.57
C SER A 99 -6.84 2.73 3.07
N GLU A 100 -7.74 3.01 4.02
CA GLU A 100 -8.70 2.00 4.48
C GLU A 100 -9.55 1.42 3.32
N GLU A 101 -9.86 2.24 2.30
CA GLU A 101 -10.64 1.80 1.13
C GLU A 101 -9.86 0.80 0.26
N ALA A 102 -8.59 1.11 -0.05
CA ALA A 102 -7.73 0.21 -0.83
C ALA A 102 -7.43 -1.09 -0.08
N PHE A 103 -7.22 -1.02 1.24
CA PHE A 103 -7.03 -2.20 2.06
C PHE A 103 -8.27 -3.10 2.06
N ARG A 104 -9.47 -2.53 2.24
CA ARG A 104 -10.74 -3.30 2.20
C ARG A 104 -11.02 -3.92 0.85
N ASN A 105 -10.48 -3.37 -0.24
CA ASN A 105 -10.60 -3.99 -1.55
C ASN A 105 -9.66 -5.19 -1.73
N SER A 106 -8.54 -5.20 -1.00
CA SER A 106 -7.52 -6.25 -1.08
C SER A 106 -7.68 -7.35 -0.02
N ALA A 107 -8.17 -7.01 1.17
CA ALA A 107 -8.17 -7.91 2.32
C ALA A 107 -9.20 -7.56 3.41
N ASP A 108 -9.45 -8.55 4.26
CA ASP A 108 -10.19 -8.41 5.50
C ASP A 108 -9.51 -7.39 6.43
N ILE A 109 -10.25 -6.32 6.77
CA ILE A 109 -9.77 -5.23 7.62
C ILE A 109 -9.30 -5.71 9.00
N ASP A 110 -9.89 -6.79 9.53
CA ASP A 110 -9.58 -7.31 10.86
C ASP A 110 -8.18 -7.94 10.91
N ALA A 111 -7.57 -8.21 9.75
CA ALA A 111 -6.19 -8.67 9.68
C ALA A 111 -5.19 -7.62 10.16
N GLY A 112 -5.52 -6.32 10.06
CA GLY A 112 -4.63 -5.19 10.40
C GLY A 112 -3.46 -4.97 9.42
N SER A 113 -2.84 -6.06 8.97
CA SER A 113 -1.76 -6.08 7.98
C SER A 113 -1.74 -7.38 7.18
N ILE A 114 -1.25 -7.31 5.95
CA ILE A 114 -1.18 -8.44 5.01
C ILE A 114 0.21 -8.54 4.38
N LYS A 115 0.58 -9.77 4.00
CA LYS A 115 1.72 -9.99 3.10
C LYS A 115 1.27 -9.64 1.69
N VAL A 116 2.10 -8.90 0.98
CA VAL A 116 1.83 -8.44 -0.38
C VAL A 116 3.01 -8.70 -1.31
N GLU A 117 2.72 -8.77 -2.59
CA GLU A 117 3.68 -8.46 -3.65
C GLU A 117 3.38 -7.06 -4.18
N TYR A 118 4.42 -6.26 -4.40
CA TYR A 118 4.26 -4.88 -4.85
C TYR A 118 5.28 -4.46 -5.90
N GLU A 119 4.91 -3.42 -6.66
CA GLU A 119 5.77 -2.78 -7.67
C GLU A 119 5.48 -1.28 -7.67
N LEU A 120 6.53 -0.46 -7.58
CA LEU A 120 6.40 1.00 -7.75
C LEU A 120 6.69 1.31 -9.22
N LEU A 121 5.75 1.95 -9.88
CA LEU A 121 5.81 2.29 -11.30
C LEU A 121 6.42 3.68 -11.50
N ASP A 122 7.38 3.76 -12.44
CA ASP A 122 8.05 5.00 -12.85
C ASP A 122 7.18 5.92 -13.72
#